data_AF-A0A2E9Q846-F1
#
_entry.id   AF-A0A2E9Q846-F1
#
_cell.length_a   1.000
_cell.length_b   1.000
_cell.length_c   1.000
_cell.angle_alpha   90.00
_cell.angle_beta   90.00
_cell.angle_gamma   90.00
#
_symmetry.space_group_name_H-M   'P 1'
#
loop_
_entity.id
_entity.type
_entity.pdbx_description
1 polymer ?
#
loop_
_entity_poly.entity_id
_entity_poly.type
_entity_poly.pdbx_seq_one_letter_code
_entity_poly.pdbx_strand_id
1 'polypeptide(L)'
;MPLFYENQIIRLRIRGVDCEGRILYETNNRVVVSLESDLIPRTGETVEGHLQQGNFQCSFSTKIQNMELGLRDRKWILDLAYPATFKRSLDQAFRKK
;
A
#
# COMPACT_ATOMS: atom_id res chain seq x y z
N MET A 1 3.08 -1.31 17.43
CA MET A 1 4.25 -0.94 16.61
C MET A 1 3.74 -0.68 15.21
N PRO A 2 4.16 0.40 14.53
CA PRO A 2 3.83 0.61 13.12
C PRO A 2 4.39 -0.54 12.28
N LEU A 3 3.58 -1.05 11.35
CA LEU A 3 4.00 -2.11 10.42
C LEU A 3 4.77 -1.53 9.23
N PHE A 4 4.59 -0.25 8.96
CA PHE A 4 5.21 0.46 7.85
C PHE A 4 6.21 1.50 8.33
N TYR A 5 7.17 1.81 7.48
CA TYR A 5 8.07 2.95 7.68
C TYR A 5 7.66 4.09 6.75
N GLU A 6 7.81 5.32 7.22
CA GLU A 6 7.64 6.50 6.37
C GLU A 6 8.59 6.43 5.17
N ASN A 7 8.11 6.86 4.00
CA ASN A 7 8.75 6.78 2.70
C ASN A 7 9.05 5.37 2.17
N GLN A 8 8.55 4.31 2.83
CA GLN A 8 8.68 2.94 2.35
C GLN A 8 7.91 2.75 1.04
N ILE A 9 8.54 2.06 0.09
CA ILE A 9 7.91 1.66 -1.16
C ILE A 9 7.02 0.44 -0.91
N ILE A 10 5.79 0.51 -1.41
CA ILE A 10 4.80 -0.57 -1.35
C ILE A 10 4.25 -0.83 -2.76
N ARG A 11 4.01 -2.10 -3.09
CA ARG A 11 3.28 -2.46 -4.31
C ARG A 11 1.79 -2.53 -3.99
N LEU A 12 0.99 -1.86 -4.79
CA LEU A 12 -0.46 -1.83 -4.67
C LEU A 12 -1.08 -2.46 -5.90
N ARG A 13 -2.21 -3.13 -5.75
CA ARG A 13 -3.07 -3.55 -6.86
C ARG A 13 -4.46 -2.95 -6.67
N ILE A 14 -4.87 -2.15 -7.64
CA ILE A 14 -6.15 -1.42 -7.63
C ILE A 14 -6.88 -1.76 -8.93
N ARG A 15 -8.07 -2.37 -8.83
CA ARG A 15 -8.83 -2.87 -10.01
C ARG A 15 -8.00 -3.77 -10.95
N GLY A 16 -7.11 -4.58 -10.40
CA GLY A 16 -6.23 -5.47 -11.17
C GLY A 16 -5.04 -4.77 -11.84
N VAL A 17 -4.87 -3.46 -11.66
CA VAL A 17 -3.69 -2.72 -12.13
C VAL A 17 -2.66 -2.70 -11.01
N ASP A 18 -1.45 -3.17 -11.31
CA ASP A 18 -0.30 -3.09 -10.39
C ASP A 18 0.29 -1.68 -10.44
N CYS A 19 0.46 -1.06 -9.28
CA CYS A 19 0.97 0.28 -9.09
C CYS A 19 2.01 0.29 -7.98
N GLU A 20 2.94 1.24 -8.03
CA GLU A 20 3.81 1.53 -6.91
C GLU A 20 3.18 2.64 -6.06
N GLY A 21 3.37 2.56 -4.75
CA GLY A 21 3.01 3.60 -3.81
C GLY A 21 4.13 3.83 -2.81
N ARG A 22 4.11 4.99 -2.17
CA ARG A 22 5.03 5.35 -1.10
C ARG A 22 4.24 5.68 0.15
N ILE A 23 4.57 5.02 1.26
CA ILE A 23 3.94 5.28 2.55
C ILE A 23 4.32 6.69 3.00
N LEU A 24 3.34 7.55 3.25
CA LEU A 24 3.57 8.86 3.83
C LEU A 24 3.57 8.77 5.35
N TYR A 25 2.53 8.17 5.93
CA TYR A 25 2.48 7.91 7.36
C TYR A 25 1.45 6.82 7.70
N GLU A 26 1.61 6.24 8.89
CA GLU A 26 0.72 5.24 9.46
C GLU A 26 0.15 5.75 10.78
N THR A 27 -1.13 5.46 11.01
CA THR A 27 -1.79 5.68 12.30
C THR A 27 -2.48 4.39 12.74
N ASN A 28 -3.11 4.40 13.91
CA ASN A 28 -3.80 3.22 14.43
C ASN A 28 -5.04 2.80 13.62
N ASN A 29 -5.57 3.67 12.76
CA ASN A 29 -6.83 3.44 12.03
C ASN A 29 -6.74 3.64 10.51
N ARG A 30 -5.61 4.12 9.99
CA ARG A 30 -5.38 4.31 8.56
C ARG A 30 -3.91 4.29 8.16
N VAL A 31 -3.69 4.04 6.88
CA VAL A 31 -2.39 4.11 6.21
C VAL A 31 -2.52 5.11 5.07
N VAL A 32 -1.65 6.11 5.02
CA VAL A 32 -1.68 7.13 3.97
C VAL A 32 -0.54 6.89 3.00
N VAL A 33 -0.88 6.85 1.70
CA VAL A 33 0.05 6.44 0.63
C VAL A 33 -0.03 7.41 -0.53
N SER A 34 1.10 7.87 -1.06
CA SER A 34 1.15 8.53 -2.36
C SER A 34 1.29 7.50 -3.47
N LEU A 35 0.44 7.58 -4.49
CA LEU A 35 0.44 6.69 -5.64
C LEU A 35 1.41 7.19 -6.71
N GLU A 36 2.29 6.31 -7.17
CA GLU A 36 3.25 6.55 -8.26
C GLU A 36 2.66 5.96 -9.57
N SER A 37 1.46 6.42 -9.94
CA SER A 37 0.73 5.94 -11.11
C SER A 37 -0.25 6.99 -11.63
N ASP A 38 -0.48 6.98 -12.95
CA ASP A 38 -1.54 7.77 -13.61
C ASP A 38 -2.95 7.20 -13.37
N LEU A 39 -3.06 6.06 -12.68
CA LEU A 39 -4.34 5.47 -12.32
C LEU A 39 -5.13 6.44 -11.44
N ILE A 40 -6.33 6.81 -11.89
CA ILE A 40 -7.28 7.58 -11.09
C ILE A 40 -8.04 6.60 -10.18
N PRO A 41 -7.79 6.60 -8.85
CA PRO A 41 -8.47 5.72 -7.90
C PRO A 41 -9.91 6.18 -7.67
N ARG A 42 -10.69 5.39 -6.92
CA ARG A 42 -12.01 5.82 -6.42
C ARG A 42 -12.21 5.43 -4.96
N THR A 43 -12.89 6.30 -4.21
CA THR A 43 -13.33 6.00 -2.84
C THR A 43 -14.18 4.72 -2.80
N GLY A 44 -13.91 3.86 -1.83
CA GLY A 44 -14.57 2.57 -1.64
C GLY A 44 -13.92 1.42 -2.41
N GLU A 45 -12.97 1.68 -3.32
CA GLU A 45 -12.25 0.61 -4.02
C GLU A 45 -11.41 -0.22 -3.05
N THR A 46 -11.36 -1.53 -3.32
CA THR A 46 -10.45 -2.44 -2.63
C THR A 46 -9.05 -2.30 -3.22
N VAL A 47 -8.06 -2.21 -2.33
CA VAL A 47 -6.63 -2.18 -2.65
C VAL A 47 -5.98 -3.39 -2.01
N GLU A 48 -5.22 -4.14 -2.81
CA GLU A 48 -4.31 -5.17 -2.30
C GLU A 48 -2.92 -4.57 -2.16
N GLY A 49 -2.32 -4.67 -0.98
CA GLY A 49 -0.98 -4.18 -0.70
C GLY A 49 0.01 -5.34 -0.55
N HIS A 50 1.20 -5.19 -1.11
CA HIS A 50 2.30 -6.13 -1.00
C HIS A 50 3.57 -5.41 -0.59
N LEU A 51 4.18 -5.88 0.48
CA LEU A 51 5.39 -5.32 1.08
C LEU A 51 6.44 -6.41 1.27
N GLN A 52 7.69 -6.12 0.89
CA GLN A 52 8.83 -6.96 1.23
C GLN A 52 9.42 -6.51 2.57
N GLN A 53 9.57 -7.43 3.51
CA GLN A 53 10.23 -7.21 4.81
C GLN A 53 11.29 -8.30 5.02
N GLY A 54 12.52 -8.03 4.58
CA GLY A 54 13.60 -9.00 4.59
C GLY A 54 13.27 -10.20 3.71
N ASN A 55 13.24 -11.41 4.30
CA ASN A 55 12.94 -12.66 3.59
C ASN A 55 11.44 -12.99 3.56
N PHE A 56 10.59 -12.06 3.99
CA PHE A 56 9.16 -12.25 4.06
C PHE A 56 8.45 -11.27 3.14
N GLN A 57 7.40 -11.78 2.50
CA GLN A 57 6.41 -10.96 1.82
C GLN A 57 5.19 -10.85 2.72
N CYS A 58 4.80 -9.62 3.02
CA CYS A 58 3.58 -9.29 3.73
C CYS A 58 2.54 -8.80 2.70
N SER A 59 1.34 -9.36 2.72
CA SER A 59 0.23 -8.90 1.91
C SER A 59 -0.99 -8.59 2.75
N PHE A 60 -1.80 -7.65 2.29
CA PHE A 60 -3.02 -7.23 2.95
C PHE A 60 -4.04 -6.76 1.92
N SER A 61 -5.30 -6.67 2.35
CA SER A 61 -6.39 -6.08 1.57
C SER A 61 -7.07 -5.03 2.42
N THR A 62 -7.35 -3.88 1.82
CA THR A 62 -8.02 -2.75 2.48
C THR A 62 -8.86 -1.96 1.50
N LYS A 63 -9.50 -0.88 1.95
CA LYS A 63 -10.32 0.02 1.15
C LYS A 63 -9.79 1.44 1.15
N ILE A 64 -9.96 2.14 0.03
CA ILE A 64 -9.75 3.58 -0.06
C ILE A 64 -10.90 4.28 0.68
N GLN A 65 -10.60 4.94 1.80
CA GLN A 65 -11.56 5.76 2.55
C GLN A 65 -11.71 7.15 1.95
N ASN A 66 -10.60 7.73 1.50
CA ASN A 66 -10.57 9.02 0.83
C ASN A 66 -9.39 9.09 -0.15
N MET A 67 -9.45 10.04 -1.07
CA MET A 67 -8.34 10.33 -1.98
C MET A 67 -8.30 11.82 -2.33
N GLU A 68 -7.10 12.35 -2.48
CA GLU A 68 -6.88 13.73 -2.90
C GLU A 68 -5.74 13.81 -3.91
N LEU A 69 -5.79 14.79 -4.80
CA LEU A 69 -4.70 15.04 -5.74
C LEU A 69 -3.72 16.03 -5.09
N GLY A 70 -2.49 15.57 -4.83
CA GLY A 70 -1.45 16.41 -4.25
C GLY A 70 -1.12 17.60 -5.17
N LEU A 71 -1.17 18.81 -4.63
CA LEU A 71 -1.03 20.05 -5.41
C LEU A 71 0.37 20.25 -6.01
N ARG A 72 1.41 19.79 -5.30
CA ARG A 72 2.82 19.98 -5.69
C ARG A 72 3.26 18.97 -6.75
N ASP A 73 2.93 17.71 -6.52
CA ASP A 73 3.53 16.59 -7.27
C ASP A 73 2.55 15.99 -8.28
N ARG A 74 1.28 16.44 -8.26
CA ARG A 74 0.16 15.89 -9.03
C ARG A 74 -0.02 14.37 -8.86
N LYS A 75 0.36 13.85 -7.70
CA LYS A 75 0.19 12.44 -7.32
C LYS A 75 -1.08 12.27 -6.51
N TRP A 76 -1.77 11.15 -6.71
CA TRP A 76 -2.90 10.79 -5.87
C TRP A 76 -2.41 10.37 -4.48
N ILE A 77 -2.94 10.99 -3.44
CA ILE A 77 -2.75 10.60 -2.05
C ILE A 77 -3.99 9.80 -1.65
N LEU A 78 -3.76 8.59 -1.16
CA LEU A 78 -4.79 7.65 -0.78
C LEU A 78 -4.83 7.54 0.75
N ASP A 79 -5.99 7.78 1.33
CA ASP A 79 -6.28 7.42 2.72
C ASP A 79 -6.89 6.02 2.72
N LEU A 80 -6.09 5.03 3.14
CA LEU A 80 -6.50 3.63 3.20
C LEU A 80 -6.93 3.28 4.62
N ALA A 81 -8.06 2.58 4.76
CA ALA A 81 -8.44 2.00 6.04
C ALA A 81 -7.30 1.12 6.58
N TYR A 82 -7.12 1.05 7.90
CA TYR A 82 -6.14 0.12 8.44
C TYR A 82 -6.54 -1.33 8.11
N PRO A 83 -5.65 -2.13 7.51
CA PRO A 83 -5.99 -3.51 7.17
C PRO A 83 -6.32 -4.33 8.42
N ALA A 84 -7.42 -5.06 8.39
CA ALA A 84 -7.84 -5.89 9.53
C ALA A 84 -6.89 -7.08 9.77
N THR A 85 -6.24 -7.58 8.71
CA THR A 85 -5.32 -8.72 8.78
C THR A 85 -4.16 -8.54 7.81
N PHE A 86 -3.01 -9.10 8.19
CA PHE A 86 -1.81 -9.18 7.36
C PHE A 86 -1.45 -10.64 7.17
N LYS A 87 -1.27 -11.04 5.91
CA LYS A 87 -0.76 -12.37 5.56
C LYS A 87 0.74 -12.27 5.38
N ARG A 88 1.48 -13.14 6.06
CA ARG A 88 2.94 -13.21 5.96
C ARG A 88 3.32 -14.54 5.30
N SER A 89 4.10 -14.47 4.24
CA SER A 89 4.67 -15.64 3.56
C SER A 89 6.18 -15.50 3.46
N LEU A 90 6.90 -16.62 3.57
CA LEU A 90 8.31 -16.68 3.21
C LEU A 90 8.43 -16.42 1.71
N ASP A 91 9.32 -15.51 1.34
CA ASP A 91 9.64 -15.26 -0.06
C ASP A 91 10.19 -16.55 -0.68
N GLN A 92 9.48 -17.09 -1.67
CA GLN A 92 9.85 -18.36 -2.31
C GLN A 92 11.19 -18.26 -3.05
N ALA A 93 11.68 -17.05 -3.36
CA ALA A 93 13.03 -16.84 -3.88
C ALA A 93 14.13 -17.31 -2.92
N PHE A 94 13.87 -17.37 -1.61
CA PHE A 94 14.80 -17.87 -0.60
C PHE A 94 14.78 -19.39 -0.43
N ARG A 95 13.83 -20.13 -1.02
CA ARG A 95 13.80 -21.61 -0.94
C ARG A 95 14.84 -22.31 -1.83
N LYS A 96 15.62 -21.56 -2.63
CA LYS A 96 16.60 -22.12 -3.59
C LYS A 96 18.07 -21.86 -3.22
N LYS A 97 18.41 -21.59 -1.96
CA LYS A 97 19.80 -21.57 -1.49
C LYS A 97 20.06 -22.64 -0.46
#